data_AF-A0A835TD56-F1
#
_entry.id   AF-A0A835TD56-F1
#
_cell.length_a   1.000
_cell.length_b   1.000
_cell.length_c   1.000
_cell.angle_alpha   90.00
_cell.angle_beta   90.00
_cell.angle_gamma   90.00
#
_symmetry.space_group_name_H-M   'P 1'
#
loop_
_entity.id
_entity.type
_entity.pdbx_description
1 polymer ?
#
loop_
_entity_poly.entity_id
_entity_poly.type
_entity_poly.pdbx_seq_one_letter_code
_entity_poly.pdbx_strand_id
1 'polypeptide(L)'
;MLALVGEAGELAELFQWRREDEAAPGLPGYSAKDRGAVEEELADVLLYLIRMSDVCGIDLGAAAAAKIAKNAAKYPAERCRGSAAKYHTYQEMRTEARQQKRGREEVAAEGEAGKEDKKEEEQ
;
A
#
# COMPACT_ATOMS: atom_id res chain seq x y z
N MET A 1 5.19 -21.97 5.73
CA MET A 1 4.81 -20.78 6.52
C MET A 1 5.80 -20.52 7.64
N LEU A 2 6.08 -21.49 8.53
CA LEU A 2 7.05 -21.30 9.62
C LEU A 2 8.46 -20.94 9.12
N ALA A 3 8.93 -21.58 8.03
CA ALA A 3 10.22 -21.24 7.42
C ALA A 3 10.29 -19.76 6.97
N LEU A 4 9.30 -19.29 6.21
CA LEU A 4 9.21 -17.86 5.80
C LEU A 4 9.29 -16.89 7.00
N VAL A 5 8.67 -17.24 8.13
CA VAL A 5 8.74 -16.41 9.34
C VAL A 5 10.13 -16.48 9.98
N GLY A 6 10.79 -17.62 9.93
CA GLY A 6 12.19 -17.81 10.32
C GLY A 6 13.12 -16.89 9.54
N GLU A 7 13.14 -17.03 8.21
CA GLU A 7 14.04 -16.22 7.35
C GLU A 7 13.75 -14.71 7.47
N ALA A 8 12.48 -14.32 7.63
CA ALA A 8 12.14 -12.93 7.88
C ALA A 8 12.68 -12.43 9.25
N GLY A 9 12.78 -13.32 10.23
CA GLY A 9 13.42 -13.07 11.52
C GLY A 9 14.93 -12.93 11.39
N GLU A 10 15.59 -13.86 10.70
CA GLU A 10 17.04 -13.83 10.42
C GLU A 10 17.42 -12.55 9.65
N LEU A 11 16.64 -12.18 8.63
CA LEU A 11 16.76 -10.91 7.96
C LEU A 11 16.63 -9.73 8.95
N ALA A 12 15.63 -9.73 9.82
CA ALA A 12 15.43 -8.65 10.79
C ALA A 12 16.60 -8.53 11.79
N GLU A 13 17.22 -9.66 12.18
CA GLU A 13 18.37 -9.68 13.07
C GLU A 13 19.59 -8.96 12.50
N LEU A 14 19.77 -8.95 11.17
CA LEU A 14 20.85 -8.23 10.50
C LEU A 14 20.73 -6.70 10.63
N PHE A 15 19.50 -6.19 10.83
CA PHE A 15 19.20 -4.76 10.94
C PHE A 15 18.97 -4.29 12.38
N GLN A 16 18.70 -5.18 13.33
CA GLN A 16 18.16 -4.83 14.66
C GLN A 16 19.03 -3.84 15.47
N TRP A 17 20.36 -3.84 15.27
CA TRP A 17 21.31 -2.99 15.99
C TRP A 17 21.94 -1.89 15.13
N ARG A 18 21.46 -1.73 13.90
CA ARG A 18 22.04 -0.79 12.93
C ARG A 18 21.47 0.60 13.13
N ARG A 19 22.31 1.62 12.97
CA ARG A 19 21.83 3.01 13.04
C ARG A 19 21.10 3.36 11.74
N GLU A 20 20.18 4.32 11.82
CA GLU A 20 19.31 4.69 10.69
C GLU A 20 20.09 5.22 9.48
N ASP A 21 21.28 5.78 9.70
CA ASP A 21 22.23 6.19 8.65
C ASP A 21 22.96 5.00 8.00
N GLU A 22 23.16 3.89 8.70
CA GLU A 22 23.82 2.68 8.18
C GLU A 22 22.86 1.79 7.37
N ALA A 23 21.57 1.85 7.67
CA ALA A 23 20.49 1.17 6.94
C ALA A 23 19.97 1.97 5.73
N ALA A 24 20.65 3.05 5.36
CA ALA A 24 20.32 3.85 4.19
C ALA A 24 20.54 3.07 2.87
N PRO A 25 19.97 3.54 1.73
CA PRO A 25 20.19 2.91 0.43
C PRO A 25 21.68 2.67 0.14
N GLY A 26 22.01 1.43 -0.22
CA GLY A 26 23.39 1.01 -0.47
C GLY A 26 24.16 0.52 0.77
N LEU A 27 23.51 0.43 1.94
CA LEU A 27 24.06 -0.12 3.18
C LEU A 27 25.45 0.45 3.54
N PRO A 28 25.59 1.78 3.68
CA PRO A 28 26.85 2.44 4.03
C PRO A 28 27.19 2.19 5.50
N GLY A 29 27.85 1.07 5.79
CA GLY A 29 28.11 0.60 7.16
C GLY A 29 28.19 -0.92 7.26
N TYR A 30 27.75 -1.61 6.21
CA TYR A 30 27.82 -3.05 6.10
C TYR A 30 29.14 -3.47 5.46
N SER A 31 29.81 -4.43 6.08
CA SER A 31 30.94 -5.11 5.47
C SER A 31 30.49 -5.94 4.26
N ALA A 32 31.42 -6.36 3.40
CA ALA A 32 31.09 -7.25 2.28
C ALA A 32 30.42 -8.55 2.74
N LYS A 33 30.84 -9.06 3.91
CA LYS A 33 30.22 -10.24 4.53
C LYS A 33 28.78 -9.96 4.96
N ASP A 34 28.52 -8.83 5.62
CA ASP A 34 27.18 -8.48 6.07
C ASP A 34 26.23 -8.26 4.89
N ARG A 35 26.73 -7.69 3.79
CA ARG A 35 25.94 -7.54 2.55
C ARG A 35 25.58 -8.89 1.94
N GLY A 36 26.52 -9.83 1.93
CA GLY A 36 26.27 -11.20 1.49
C GLY A 36 25.18 -11.87 2.33
N ALA A 37 25.24 -11.73 3.66
CA ALA A 37 24.19 -12.25 4.54
C ALA A 37 22.82 -11.60 4.25
N VAL A 38 22.76 -10.28 4.08
CA VAL A 38 21.49 -9.60 3.71
C VAL A 38 20.95 -10.13 2.37
N GLU A 39 21.82 -10.37 1.39
CA GLU A 39 21.42 -10.91 0.08
C GLU A 39 20.85 -12.32 0.20
N GLU A 40 21.49 -13.18 1.01
CA GLU A 40 21.06 -14.56 1.28
C GLU A 40 19.68 -14.59 1.96
N GLU A 41 19.52 -13.85 3.07
CA GLU A 41 18.24 -13.80 3.79
C GLU A 41 17.09 -13.20 2.95
N LEU A 42 17.38 -12.19 2.12
CA LEU A 42 16.40 -11.65 1.17
C LEU A 42 15.98 -12.69 0.13
N ALA A 43 16.93 -13.48 -0.37
CA ALA A 43 16.66 -14.54 -1.31
C ALA A 43 15.81 -15.64 -0.68
N ASP A 44 16.12 -16.06 0.55
CA ASP A 44 15.39 -17.12 1.24
C ASP A 44 13.94 -16.71 1.54
N VAL A 45 13.70 -15.47 2.00
CA VAL A 45 12.35 -14.91 2.15
C VAL A 45 11.58 -14.96 0.82
N LEU A 46 12.21 -14.57 -0.29
CA LEU A 46 11.58 -14.60 -1.61
C LEU A 46 11.26 -16.03 -2.07
N LEU A 47 12.21 -16.95 -1.92
CA LEU A 47 12.06 -18.35 -2.35
C LEU A 47 10.92 -19.04 -1.58
N TYR A 48 10.84 -18.85 -0.26
CA TYR A 48 9.73 -19.39 0.52
C TYR A 48 8.40 -18.73 0.19
N LEU A 49 8.38 -17.45 -0.16
CA LEU A 49 7.16 -16.77 -0.60
C LEU A 49 6.64 -17.35 -1.93
N ILE A 50 7.53 -17.55 -2.91
CA ILE A 50 7.19 -18.20 -4.20
C ILE A 50 6.70 -19.63 -3.95
N ARG A 51 7.42 -20.40 -3.13
CA ARG A 51 7.00 -21.76 -2.81
C ARG A 51 5.62 -21.80 -2.15
N MET A 52 5.33 -20.82 -1.29
CA MET A 52 4.03 -20.71 -0.63
C MET A 52 2.93 -20.31 -1.62
N SER A 53 3.19 -19.42 -2.58
CA SER A 53 2.21 -19.09 -3.61
C SER A 53 1.84 -20.29 -4.46
N ASP A 54 2.83 -21.13 -4.82
CA ASP A 54 2.57 -22.37 -5.56
C ASP A 54 1.68 -23.33 -4.77
N VAL A 55 1.98 -23.54 -3.49
CA VAL A 55 1.17 -24.42 -2.61
C VAL A 55 -0.26 -23.89 -2.43
N CYS A 56 -0.43 -22.56 -2.40
CA CYS A 56 -1.73 -21.93 -2.29
C CYS A 56 -2.48 -21.81 -3.64
N GLY A 57 -1.85 -22.16 -4.76
CA GLY A 57 -2.43 -21.97 -6.10
C GLY A 57 -2.64 -20.49 -6.47
N ILE A 58 -1.79 -19.60 -5.96
CA ILE A 58 -1.87 -18.16 -6.19
C ILE A 58 -0.84 -17.77 -7.26
N ASP A 59 -1.28 -17.08 -8.31
CA ASP A 59 -0.37 -16.35 -9.19
C ASP A 59 0.16 -15.11 -8.46
N LEU A 60 1.36 -15.25 -7.89
CA LEU A 60 2.02 -14.20 -7.13
C LEU A 60 2.30 -12.95 -7.98
N GLY A 61 2.63 -13.13 -9.26
CA GLY A 61 2.91 -12.04 -10.18
C GLY A 61 1.67 -11.19 -10.45
N ALA A 62 0.55 -11.84 -10.78
CA ALA A 62 -0.73 -11.17 -10.97
C ALA A 62 -1.22 -10.49 -9.68
N ALA A 63 -1.07 -11.16 -8.53
CA ALA A 63 -1.44 -10.61 -7.22
C ALA A 63 -0.61 -9.36 -6.87
N ALA A 64 0.71 -9.38 -7.14
CA ALA A 64 1.60 -8.25 -6.94
C ALA A 64 1.21 -7.05 -7.85
N ALA A 65 0.95 -7.30 -9.14
CA ALA A 65 0.53 -6.26 -10.08
C ALA A 65 -0.80 -5.60 -9.66
N ALA A 66 -1.80 -6.39 -9.28
CA ALA A 66 -3.08 -5.90 -8.78
C ALA A 66 -2.90 -5.07 -7.49
N LYS A 67 -1.98 -5.49 -6.60
CA LYS A 67 -1.65 -4.76 -5.38
C LYS A 67 -0.98 -3.42 -5.66
N ILE A 68 -0.06 -3.36 -6.63
CA ILE A 68 0.59 -2.11 -7.07
C ILE A 68 -0.46 -1.13 -7.59
N ALA A 69 -1.36 -1.57 -8.48
CA ALA A 69 -2.44 -0.72 -9.00
C ALA A 69 -3.35 -0.19 -7.87
N LYS A 70 -3.72 -1.07 -6.92
CA LYS A 70 -4.49 -0.68 -5.73
C LYS A 70 -3.74 0.34 -4.86
N ASN A 71 -2.43 0.16 -4.68
CA ASN A 71 -1.60 1.09 -3.92
C ASN A 71 -1.48 2.45 -4.62
N ALA A 72 -1.36 2.49 -5.94
CA ALA A 72 -1.32 3.74 -6.71
C ALA A 72 -2.62 4.54 -6.59
N ALA A 73 -3.77 3.87 -6.62
CA ALA A 73 -5.07 4.51 -6.37
C ALA A 73 -5.21 4.99 -4.91
N LYS A 74 -4.62 4.26 -3.96
CA LYS A 74 -4.66 4.61 -2.52
C LYS A 74 -3.69 5.75 -2.16
N TYR A 75 -2.56 5.86 -2.84
CA TYR A 75 -1.49 6.82 -2.59
C TYR A 75 -1.10 7.54 -3.89
N PRO A 76 -1.87 8.54 -4.34
CA PRO A 76 -1.59 9.28 -5.56
C PRO A 76 -0.25 10.02 -5.45
N ALA A 77 0.62 9.88 -6.46
CA ALA A 77 1.96 10.47 -6.45
C ALA A 77 1.97 11.99 -6.28
N GLU A 78 0.95 12.69 -6.79
CA GLU A 78 0.76 14.14 -6.64
C GLU A 78 0.51 14.58 -5.18
N ARG A 79 0.04 13.67 -4.32
CA ARG A 79 -0.30 13.94 -2.92
C ARG A 79 0.71 13.36 -1.92
N CYS A 80 1.64 12.52 -2.39
CA CYS A 80 2.54 11.74 -1.53
C CYS A 80 4.04 11.94 -1.85
N ARG A 81 4.38 12.90 -2.73
CA ARG A 81 5.78 13.15 -3.12
C ARG A 81 6.58 13.65 -1.91
N GLY A 82 7.53 12.84 -1.43
CA GLY A 82 8.48 13.24 -0.38
C GLY A 82 8.03 13.06 1.07
N SER A 83 6.91 12.36 1.34
CA SER A 83 6.51 12.09 2.72
C SER A 83 5.95 10.67 2.91
N ALA A 84 6.61 9.89 3.77
CA ALA A 84 6.09 8.64 4.33
C ALA A 84 5.05 8.92 5.43
N ALA A 85 4.21 9.96 5.27
CA ALA A 85 3.17 10.30 6.22
C ALA A 85 2.29 9.07 6.47
N LYS A 86 2.19 8.69 7.74
CA LYS A 86 1.59 7.44 8.19
C LYS A 86 0.07 7.42 7.96
N TYR A 87 -0.45 6.19 8.05
CA TYR A 87 -1.85 5.76 7.91
C TYR A 87 -2.94 6.69 8.51
N HIS A 88 -2.63 7.50 9.52
CA HIS A 88 -3.59 8.40 10.19
C HIS A 88 -4.02 9.59 9.32
N THR A 89 -3.11 10.24 8.60
CA THR A 89 -3.41 11.41 7.76
C THR A 89 -4.38 11.06 6.62
N TYR A 90 -4.45 9.79 6.22
CA TYR A 90 -5.33 9.32 5.14
C TYR A 90 -6.74 8.93 5.60
N GLN A 91 -6.94 8.62 6.89
CA GLN A 91 -8.27 8.26 7.41
C GLN A 91 -9.16 9.49 7.45
N GLU A 92 -8.64 10.61 7.96
CA GLU A 92 -9.34 11.89 8.07
C GLU A 92 -9.83 12.38 6.69
N MET A 93 -8.94 12.36 5.68
CA MET A 93 -9.29 12.72 4.29
C MET A 93 -10.32 11.78 3.63
N ARG A 94 -10.37 10.50 4.02
CA ARG A 94 -11.35 9.52 3.49
C ARG A 94 -12.75 9.77 4.04
N THR A 95 -12.85 10.27 5.28
CA THR A 95 -14.11 10.72 5.88
C THR A 95 -14.64 11.96 5.20
N GLU A 96 -13.78 12.94 4.94
CA GLU A 96 -14.13 14.20 4.27
C GLU A 96 -14.60 13.97 2.82
N ALA A 97 -13.87 13.15 2.05
CA ALA A 97 -14.24 12.83 0.67
C ALA A 97 -15.57 12.04 0.57
N ARG A 98 -15.90 11.21 1.56
CA ARG A 98 -17.19 10.51 1.64
C ARG A 98 -18.34 11.46 1.99
N GLN A 99 -18.11 12.42 2.88
CA GLN A 99 -19.11 13.43 3.24
C GLN A 99 -19.40 14.37 2.07
N GLN A 100 -18.37 14.78 1.33
CA GLN A 100 -18.51 15.66 0.18
C GLN A 100 -19.18 14.98 -1.02
N LYS A 101 -18.94 13.68 -1.22
CA LYS A 101 -19.63 12.89 -2.25
C LYS A 101 -21.11 12.69 -1.91
N ARG A 102 -21.43 12.43 -0.64
CA ARG A 102 -22.82 12.32 -0.15
C ARG A 102 -23.60 13.62 -0.28
N GLY A 103 -23.00 14.76 0.08
CA GLY A 103 -23.64 16.07 -0.10
C GLY A 103 -23.85 16.45 -1.57
N ARG A 104 -22.97 16.00 -2.49
CA ARG A 104 -23.12 16.27 -3.93
C ARG A 104 -24.22 15.42 -4.57
N GLU A 105 -24.45 14.21 -4.05
CA GLU A 105 -25.54 13.32 -4.47
C GLU A 105 -26.90 13.80 -3.92
N GLU A 106 -26.95 14.32 -2.69
CA GLU A 106 -28.16 14.96 -2.12
C GLU A 106 -28.58 16.22 -2.91
N VAL A 107 -27.64 17.10 -3.24
CA VAL A 107 -27.92 18.32 -4.03
C VAL A 107 -28.32 17.99 -5.47
N ALA A 108 -27.82 16.89 -6.04
CA ALA A 108 -28.24 16.44 -7.37
C ALA A 108 -29.66 15.87 -7.37
N ALA A 109 -30.04 15.14 -6.31
CA ALA A 109 -31.39 14.61 -6.14
C ALA A 109 -32.44 15.72 -5.93
N GLU A 110 -32.11 16.77 -5.18
CA GLU A 110 -32.99 17.95 -5.02
C GLU A 110 -33.14 18.76 -6.32
N GLY A 111 -32.08 18.83 -7.13
CA GLY A 111 -32.09 19.51 -8.43
C GLY A 111 -32.90 18.79 -9.51
N GLU A 112 -33.05 17.47 -9.41
CA GLU A 112 -33.93 16.68 -10.29
C GLU A 112 -35.40 16.74 -9.87
N ALA A 113 -35.68 16.70 -8.56
CA ALA A 113 -37.05 16.85 -8.04
C ALA A 113 -37.68 18.21 -8.39
N GLY A 114 -36.92 19.31 -8.28
CA GLY A 114 -37.40 20.65 -8.66
C GLY A 114 -37.61 20.87 -10.17
N LYS A 115 -37.22 19.90 -11.01
CA LYS A 115 -37.37 19.94 -12.47
C LYS A 115 -38.62 19.18 -12.95
N GLU A 116 -39.11 18.24 -12.15
CA GLU A 116 -40.37 17.52 -12.39
C GLU A 116 -41.58 18.39 -11.99
N ASP A 117 -41.52 19.08 -10.84
CA ASP A 117 -42.59 19.99 -10.40
C ASP A 117 -42.88 21.14 -11.39
N LYS A 118 -41.86 21.64 -12.11
CA LYS A 118 -42.04 22.69 -13.12
C LYS A 118 -42.62 22.21 -14.45
N LYS A 119 -42.74 20.89 -14.66
CA LYS A 119 -43.31 20.33 -15.89
C LYS A 119 -44.81 20.08 -15.80
N GLU A 120 -45.38 20.08 -14.60
CA GLU A 120 -46.83 19.92 -14.39
C GLU A 120 -47.60 21.26 -14.38
N GLU A 121 -46.94 22.41 -14.21
CA GLU A 121 -47.59 23.74 -14.27
C GLU A 121 -47.75 24.33 -15.69
N GLU A 122 -47.24 23.67 -16.74
CA GLU A 122 -47.29 24.15 -18.13
C GLU A 122 -48.18 23.30 -19.08
N GLN A 123 -49.16 22.55 -18.54
CA GLN A 123 -50.21 21.88 -19.33
C GLN A 123 -51.61 22.37 -19.00
#